data_AF-A0A6J8APQ4-F1
#
_entry.id   AF-A0A6J8APQ4-F1
#
_cell.length_a   1.000
_cell.length_b   1.000
_cell.length_c   1.000
_cell.angle_alpha   90.00
_cell.angle_beta   90.00
_cell.angle_gamma   90.00
#
_symmetry.space_group_name_H-M   'P 1'
#
loop_
_entity.id
_entity.type
_entity.pdbx_description
1 polymer ?
#
loop_
_entity_poly.entity_id
_entity_poly.type
_entity_poly.pdbx_seq_one_letter_code
_entity_poly.pdbx_strand_id
1 'polypeptide(L)'
;MFSRLTDATIYQFEHESSQSDDELSSVTFAEGVPEPVEEPKPRLEPEQALEPEPALEPEPPLKKPRFKEMPSKEHIDMLAQARVEETTKQQTDWGVRLFRDCFFTQAPNKKGTDYSKSALVGIRAAISRHLTSSPYNRNVNLMKDNAFMTSNHVITGMMKTLKRAGKDVTVHKKAVAEGDIQRLYTSGVFNTDSLATLQNKVFCDLMLNFGRRGQEGLASLTK
;
A
#
# COMPACT_ATOMS: atom_id res chain seq x y z
N MET A 1 49.26 -6.41 -45.32
CA MET A 1 49.19 -6.65 -46.78
C MET A 1 47.98 -7.56 -46.99
N PHE A 2 47.06 -7.20 -47.90
CA PHE A 2 45.70 -7.78 -48.04
C PHE A 2 44.78 -7.50 -46.80
N SER A 3 43.48 -7.11 -46.89
CA SER A 3 42.36 -7.38 -47.83
C SER A 3 41.67 -8.73 -47.53
N ARG A 4 40.34 -8.88 -47.44
CA ARG A 4 39.13 -8.06 -47.79
C ARG A 4 38.01 -8.34 -46.73
N LEU A 5 36.94 -7.54 -46.56
CA LEU A 5 35.63 -7.54 -47.29
C LEU A 5 35.10 -8.96 -47.63
N THR A 6 33.83 -9.31 -47.45
CA THR A 6 32.62 -8.63 -46.91
C THR A 6 32.16 -9.35 -45.60
N ASP A 7 30.94 -9.75 -45.19
CA ASP A 7 29.47 -9.61 -45.48
C ASP A 7 28.71 -10.22 -44.24
N ALA A 8 27.40 -10.15 -43.95
CA ALA A 8 26.22 -9.39 -44.45
C ALA A 8 25.06 -9.41 -43.38
N THR A 9 23.85 -9.05 -43.81
CA THR A 9 22.51 -9.05 -43.17
C THR A 9 21.95 -10.39 -42.63
N ILE A 10 21.40 -10.37 -41.41
CA ILE A 10 20.16 -11.10 -41.05
C ILE A 10 19.27 -10.20 -40.17
N TYR A 11 18.30 -9.52 -40.77
CA TYR A 11 17.08 -9.02 -40.12
C TYR A 11 16.09 -8.57 -41.21
N GLN A 12 15.23 -9.49 -41.66
CA GLN A 12 13.94 -9.16 -42.25
C GLN A 12 12.87 -9.87 -41.44
N PHE A 13 11.79 -9.16 -41.14
CA PHE A 13 10.53 -9.73 -40.70
C PHE A 13 9.45 -9.04 -41.53
N GLU A 14 8.53 -9.82 -42.07
CA GLU A 14 7.69 -9.40 -43.21
C GLU A 14 6.51 -8.54 -42.77
N HIS A 15 5.98 -7.73 -43.70
CA HIS A 15 4.96 -6.73 -43.38
C HIS A 15 4.09 -6.36 -44.60
N GLU A 16 3.27 -7.27 -45.15
CA GLU A 16 2.21 -6.88 -46.12
C GLU A 16 1.08 -7.92 -46.32
N SER A 17 -0.19 -7.46 -46.20
CA SER A 17 -1.49 -7.97 -46.73
C SER A 17 -2.61 -7.15 -46.03
N SER A 18 -3.63 -6.50 -46.63
CA SER A 18 -4.44 -6.67 -47.88
C SER A 18 -5.16 -8.02 -47.97
N GLN A 19 -6.45 -8.15 -48.32
CA GLN A 19 -7.57 -7.20 -48.63
C GLN A 19 -8.91 -8.02 -48.58
N SER A 20 -10.15 -7.51 -48.73
CA SER A 20 -10.71 -6.19 -49.11
C SER A 20 -12.10 -5.94 -48.46
N ASP A 21 -12.82 -4.95 -48.99
CA ASP A 21 -14.20 -4.50 -48.76
C ASP A 21 -15.29 -5.49 -49.22
N ASP A 22 -16.54 -5.27 -48.77
CA ASP A 22 -17.76 -5.42 -49.61
C ASP A 22 -18.96 -4.61 -49.04
N GLU A 23 -19.92 -4.21 -49.88
CA GLU A 23 -20.96 -3.20 -49.56
C GLU A 23 -22.33 -3.75 -49.11
N LEU A 24 -23.15 -2.90 -48.45
CA LEU A 24 -24.61 -2.88 -48.65
C LEU A 24 -25.21 -1.51 -48.32
N SER A 25 -26.28 -1.11 -49.03
CA SER A 25 -26.62 0.29 -49.26
C SER A 25 -27.84 0.85 -48.50
N SER A 26 -27.94 2.18 -48.55
CA SER A 26 -28.90 3.05 -47.87
C SER A 26 -30.39 2.84 -48.16
N VAL A 27 -31.23 3.03 -47.14
CA VAL A 27 -32.57 3.64 -47.27
C VAL A 27 -32.77 4.66 -46.15
N THR A 28 -33.39 5.81 -46.44
CA THR A 28 -33.63 6.92 -45.50
C THR A 28 -35.13 7.09 -45.21
N PHE A 29 -35.52 7.41 -43.96
CA PHE A 29 -36.66 8.32 -43.73
C PHE A 29 -36.73 8.97 -42.34
N ALA A 30 -37.13 10.25 -42.36
CA ALA A 30 -37.75 11.12 -41.35
C ALA A 30 -37.42 11.08 -39.83
N GLU A 31 -37.36 12.29 -39.28
CA GLU A 31 -37.47 12.60 -37.85
C GLU A 31 -38.91 12.40 -37.33
N GLY A 32 -39.05 12.18 -36.02
CA GLY A 32 -40.37 12.13 -35.36
C GLY A 32 -40.29 12.03 -33.85
N VAL A 33 -40.41 13.17 -33.15
CA VAL A 33 -40.49 13.24 -31.68
C VAL A 33 -41.95 13.45 -31.27
N PRO A 34 -42.54 12.58 -30.43
CA PRO A 34 -43.77 12.86 -29.69
C PRO A 34 -43.52 13.03 -28.18
N GLU A 35 -44.31 13.90 -27.56
CA GLU A 35 -44.31 14.21 -26.13
C GLU A 35 -45.14 13.20 -25.28
N PRO A 36 -45.08 13.23 -23.93
CA PRO A 36 -45.60 12.14 -23.10
C PRO A 36 -47.13 12.04 -23.07
N VAL A 37 -47.62 10.79 -23.04
CA VAL A 37 -49.04 10.47 -22.86
C VAL A 37 -49.37 10.33 -21.36
N GLU A 38 -50.40 11.04 -20.91
CA GLU A 38 -50.91 10.99 -19.54
C GLU A 38 -51.96 9.88 -19.39
N GLU A 39 -51.73 8.89 -18.52
CA GLU A 39 -52.66 7.76 -18.33
C GLU A 39 -53.78 8.07 -17.31
N PRO A 40 -55.05 7.69 -17.58
CA PRO A 40 -56.18 8.04 -16.74
C PRO A 40 -56.31 7.14 -15.49
N LYS A 41 -56.75 7.73 -14.38
CA LYS A 41 -56.99 7.02 -13.11
C LYS A 41 -58.09 5.94 -13.25
N PRO A 42 -57.85 4.69 -12.82
CA PRO A 42 -58.87 3.64 -12.77
C PRO A 42 -60.05 3.96 -11.84
N ARG A 43 -61.22 3.39 -12.18
CA ARG A 43 -62.47 3.47 -11.40
C ARG A 43 -62.44 2.54 -10.18
N LEU A 44 -63.06 2.98 -9.09
CA LEU A 44 -63.42 2.13 -7.94
C LEU A 44 -64.68 1.30 -8.25
N GLU A 45 -64.59 -0.01 -8.04
CA GLU A 45 -65.69 -0.99 -8.02
C GLU A 45 -65.71 -1.66 -6.62
N PRO A 46 -66.83 -2.25 -6.15
CA PRO A 46 -67.10 -2.40 -4.71
C PRO A 46 -66.40 -3.57 -4.00
N GLU A 47 -66.35 -3.46 -2.66
CA GLU A 47 -65.76 -4.45 -1.75
C GLU A 47 -66.35 -5.86 -1.94
N GLN A 48 -65.47 -6.87 -1.99
CA GLN A 48 -65.80 -8.28 -1.76
C GLN A 48 -65.02 -8.77 -0.53
N ALA A 49 -65.61 -9.71 0.21
CA ALA A 49 -65.27 -9.94 1.61
C ALA A 49 -63.84 -10.44 1.83
N LEU A 50 -63.21 -9.92 2.90
CA LEU A 50 -61.88 -10.29 3.35
C LEU A 50 -61.92 -11.67 4.04
N GLU A 51 -61.30 -12.70 3.46
CA GLU A 51 -60.90 -13.88 4.23
C GLU A 51 -59.65 -13.55 5.07
N PRO A 52 -59.54 -14.06 6.31
CA PRO A 52 -58.46 -13.69 7.21
C PRO A 52 -57.13 -14.34 6.80
N GLU A 53 -56.14 -13.53 6.43
CA GLU A 53 -54.79 -14.03 6.17
C GLU A 53 -54.18 -14.70 7.41
N PRO A 54 -53.38 -15.77 7.24
CA PRO A 54 -52.63 -16.35 8.34
C PRO A 54 -51.61 -15.34 8.89
N ALA A 55 -51.62 -15.13 10.20
CA ALA A 55 -50.81 -14.09 10.84
C ALA A 55 -49.31 -14.28 10.54
N LEU A 56 -48.70 -13.28 9.87
CA LEU A 56 -47.25 -13.23 9.71
C LEU A 56 -46.56 -13.20 11.07
N GLU A 57 -45.58 -14.08 11.25
CA GLU A 57 -44.70 -14.05 12.41
C GLU A 57 -43.92 -12.72 12.45
N PRO A 58 -43.66 -12.14 13.65
CA PRO A 58 -42.98 -10.86 13.74
C PRO A 58 -41.53 -10.95 13.25
N GLU A 59 -41.18 -10.14 12.25
CA GLU A 59 -39.83 -9.94 11.72
C GLU A 59 -38.77 -9.88 12.84
N PRO A 60 -37.71 -10.71 12.77
CA PRO A 60 -36.71 -10.77 13.85
C PRO A 60 -35.95 -9.44 13.96
N PRO A 61 -35.71 -8.94 15.19
CA PRO A 61 -35.20 -7.59 15.39
C PRO A 61 -33.86 -7.35 14.70
N LEU A 62 -33.80 -6.28 13.89
CA LEU A 62 -32.62 -5.89 13.10
C LEU A 62 -31.35 -5.89 13.97
N LYS A 63 -30.36 -6.68 13.53
CA LYS A 63 -29.09 -6.85 14.24
C LYS A 63 -28.39 -5.49 14.38
N LYS A 64 -28.07 -5.11 15.62
CA LYS A 64 -27.43 -3.83 15.97
C LYS A 64 -26.23 -3.56 15.05
N PRO A 65 -26.03 -2.30 14.58
CA PRO A 65 -24.95 -1.99 13.65
C PRO A 65 -23.59 -2.40 14.22
N ARG A 66 -22.75 -3.02 13.38
CA ARG A 66 -21.44 -3.55 13.78
C ARG A 66 -20.43 -2.47 14.18
N PHE A 67 -20.73 -1.22 13.85
CA PHE A 67 -19.93 -0.04 14.15
C PHE A 67 -20.64 0.79 15.21
N LYS A 68 -19.85 1.39 16.11
CA LYS A 68 -20.35 2.47 16.96
C LYS A 68 -20.79 3.64 16.07
N GLU A 69 -21.83 4.35 16.49
CA GLU A 69 -22.31 5.57 15.83
C GLU A 69 -21.17 6.57 15.61
N MET A 70 -21.24 7.35 14.52
CA MET A 70 -20.24 8.39 14.28
C MET A 70 -20.25 9.40 15.43
N PRO A 71 -19.09 9.70 16.05
CA PRO A 71 -19.04 10.66 17.15
C PRO A 71 -19.52 12.03 16.66
N SER A 72 -20.28 12.75 17.52
CA SER A 72 -20.74 14.12 17.24
C SER A 72 -19.56 14.99 16.76
N LYS A 73 -19.84 15.91 15.84
CA LYS A 73 -18.85 16.88 15.36
C LYS A 73 -18.15 17.60 16.52
N GLU A 74 -18.89 17.95 17.57
CA GLU A 74 -18.37 18.60 18.78
C GLU A 74 -17.34 17.72 19.50
N HIS A 75 -17.55 16.39 19.53
CA HIS A 75 -16.61 15.44 20.11
C HIS A 75 -15.36 15.27 19.23
N ILE A 76 -15.51 15.33 17.90
CA ILE A 76 -14.38 15.35 16.96
C ILE A 76 -13.56 16.63 17.14
N ASP A 77 -14.21 17.79 17.25
CA ASP A 77 -13.57 19.09 17.44
C ASP A 77 -12.89 19.18 18.82
N MET A 78 -13.52 18.66 19.89
CA MET A 78 -12.91 18.51 21.22
C MET A 78 -11.66 17.61 21.18
N LEU A 79 -11.74 16.45 20.51
CA LEU A 79 -10.57 15.58 20.30
C LEU A 79 -9.48 16.25 19.45
N ALA A 80 -9.84 17.14 18.51
CA ALA A 80 -8.88 17.90 17.73
C ALA A 80 -8.20 19.00 18.57
N GLN A 81 -8.93 19.64 19.49
CA GLN A 81 -8.39 20.65 20.41
C GLN A 81 -7.43 20.03 21.44
N ALA A 82 -7.79 18.88 22.04
CA ALA A 82 -6.94 18.18 23.01
C ALA A 82 -5.55 17.83 22.45
N ARG A 83 -5.47 17.49 21.16
CA ARG A 83 -4.20 17.20 20.44
C ARG A 83 -3.29 18.44 20.27
N VAL A 84 -3.83 19.63 20.53
CA VAL A 84 -3.18 20.94 20.32
C VAL A 84 -3.01 21.70 21.65
N GLU A 85 -3.29 21.08 22.79
CA GLU A 85 -3.01 21.64 24.12
C GLU A 85 -1.54 22.08 24.30
N GLU A 86 -1.34 23.18 25.04
CA GLU A 86 -0.03 23.84 25.18
C GLU A 86 0.99 22.98 25.95
N THR A 87 0.53 22.24 26.95
CA THR A 87 1.27 21.18 27.64
C THR A 87 1.82 20.15 26.65
N THR A 88 0.97 19.64 25.78
CA THR A 88 1.30 18.62 24.77
C THR A 88 2.17 19.18 23.64
N LYS A 89 2.08 20.49 23.32
CA LYS A 89 3.07 21.19 22.48
C LYS A 89 4.45 21.18 23.14
N GLN A 90 4.56 21.67 24.38
CA GLN A 90 5.84 21.77 25.09
C GLN A 90 6.52 20.40 25.27
N GLN A 91 5.75 19.37 25.63
CA GLN A 91 6.22 17.98 25.76
C GLN A 91 6.69 17.35 24.44
N THR A 92 6.37 17.92 23.27
CA THR A 92 6.76 17.41 21.95
C THR A 92 7.70 18.32 21.17
N ASP A 93 8.00 19.53 21.68
CA ASP A 93 8.89 20.50 21.04
C ASP A 93 10.31 19.94 20.83
N TRP A 94 10.81 19.10 21.74
CA TRP A 94 12.09 18.40 21.55
C TRP A 94 12.11 17.52 20.28
N GLY A 95 10.98 16.94 19.89
CA GLY A 95 10.87 16.12 18.67
C GLY A 95 10.86 16.98 17.40
N VAL A 96 10.29 18.18 17.49
CA VAL A 96 10.34 19.21 16.44
C VAL A 96 11.76 19.76 16.28
N ARG A 97 12.44 20.07 17.40
CA ARG A 97 13.86 20.46 17.42
C ARG A 97 14.75 19.36 16.86
N LEU A 98 14.58 18.11 17.29
CA LEU A 98 15.33 16.97 16.75
C LEU A 98 15.13 16.79 15.23
N PHE A 99 13.93 17.02 14.70
CA PHE A 99 13.64 17.00 13.26
C PHE A 99 14.15 18.25 12.50
N ARG A 100 14.54 19.30 13.21
CA ARG A 100 15.37 20.38 12.67
C ARG A 100 16.84 19.94 12.73
N ASP A 101 17.37 19.80 13.93
CA ASP A 101 18.80 19.73 14.21
C ASP A 101 19.49 18.52 13.56
N CYS A 102 18.91 17.31 13.63
CA CYS A 102 19.51 16.11 13.00
C CYS A 102 19.71 16.25 11.48
N PHE A 103 18.83 16.98 10.80
CA PHE A 103 18.88 17.14 9.35
C PHE A 103 19.67 18.39 8.95
N PHE A 104 19.49 19.52 9.63
CA PHE A 104 20.24 20.75 9.37
C PHE A 104 21.75 20.60 9.66
N THR A 105 22.14 19.86 10.69
CA THR A 105 23.57 19.61 11.00
C THR A 105 24.19 18.50 10.15
N GLN A 106 23.41 17.81 9.30
CA GLN A 106 23.80 16.56 8.64
C GLN A 106 24.40 15.54 9.63
N ALA A 107 23.79 15.42 10.82
CA ALA A 107 24.34 14.64 11.93
C ALA A 107 24.73 13.22 11.46
N PRO A 108 26.01 12.80 11.56
CA PRO A 108 26.40 11.47 11.14
C PRO A 108 25.80 10.40 12.05
N ASN A 109 25.73 9.17 11.55
CA ASN A 109 25.45 8.00 12.37
C ASN A 109 26.57 7.82 13.43
N LYS A 110 26.35 6.99 14.46
CA LYS A 110 27.32 6.66 15.53
C LYS A 110 28.70 6.14 15.04
N LYS A 111 28.85 5.89 13.74
CA LYS A 111 30.07 5.44 13.05
C LYS A 111 30.76 6.53 12.21
N GLY A 112 30.32 7.79 12.31
CA GLY A 112 30.84 8.91 11.51
C GLY A 112 30.35 8.95 10.05
N THR A 113 29.47 8.01 9.64
CA THR A 113 28.99 7.87 8.26
C THR A 113 27.62 8.51 8.04
N ASP A 114 27.35 8.96 6.82
CA ASP A 114 26.01 9.34 6.35
C ASP A 114 24.95 8.28 6.68
N TYR A 115 23.71 8.70 6.93
CA TYR A 115 22.56 7.80 6.92
C TYR A 115 22.20 7.37 5.50
N SER A 116 21.76 6.13 5.31
CA SER A 116 21.10 5.72 4.06
C SER A 116 19.78 6.48 3.87
N LYS A 117 19.34 6.62 2.62
CA LYS A 117 17.99 7.16 2.30
C LYS A 117 16.87 6.40 3.02
N SER A 118 16.97 5.06 3.14
CA SER A 118 16.01 4.25 3.88
C SER A 118 16.00 4.58 5.38
N ALA A 119 17.16 4.86 5.99
CA ALA A 119 17.25 5.34 7.36
C ALA A 119 16.67 6.75 7.51
N LEU A 120 17.00 7.69 6.61
CA LEU A 120 16.43 9.06 6.62
C LEU A 120 14.90 9.05 6.53
N VAL A 121 14.31 8.23 5.64
CA VAL A 121 12.85 8.04 5.55
C VAL A 121 12.30 7.39 6.83
N GLY A 122 12.96 6.36 7.33
CA GLY A 122 12.56 5.65 8.56
C GLY A 122 12.56 6.54 9.80
N ILE A 123 13.58 7.40 9.96
CA ILE A 123 13.68 8.38 11.05
C ILE A 123 12.54 9.40 10.96
N ARG A 124 12.28 9.98 9.79
CA ARG A 124 11.13 10.90 9.61
C ARG A 124 9.80 10.20 9.92
N ALA A 125 9.61 8.97 9.46
CA ALA A 125 8.39 8.20 9.73
C ALA A 125 8.25 7.85 11.22
N ALA A 126 9.34 7.51 11.91
CA ALA A 126 9.35 7.21 13.34
C ALA A 126 9.01 8.43 14.20
N ILE A 127 9.60 9.59 13.91
CA ILE A 127 9.27 10.86 14.58
C ILE A 127 7.82 11.24 14.27
N SER A 128 7.39 11.15 13.00
CA SER A 128 6.01 11.44 12.62
C SER A 128 5.02 10.57 13.38
N ARG A 129 5.27 9.26 13.49
CA ARG A 129 4.42 8.33 14.26
C ARG A 129 4.46 8.64 15.76
N HIS A 130 5.61 8.93 16.33
CA HIS A 130 5.75 9.23 17.76
C HIS A 130 4.99 10.50 18.16
N LEU A 131 4.95 11.51 17.28
CA LEU A 131 4.16 12.71 17.48
C LEU A 131 2.65 12.44 17.31
N THR A 132 2.24 11.71 16.26
CA THR A 132 0.81 11.50 15.94
C THR A 132 0.14 10.36 16.72
N SER A 133 0.87 9.46 17.37
CA SER A 133 0.32 8.39 18.21
C SER A 133 0.03 8.86 19.63
N SER A 134 -0.77 8.07 20.35
CA SER A 134 -0.79 8.11 21.83
C SER A 134 0.64 8.00 22.37
N PRO A 135 1.03 8.75 23.43
CA PRO A 135 0.18 9.64 24.23
C PRO A 135 -0.10 11.03 23.61
N TYR A 136 0.77 11.53 22.73
CA TYR A 136 0.76 12.95 22.36
C TYR A 136 -0.26 13.33 21.27
N ASN A 137 -0.63 12.38 20.40
CA ASN A 137 -1.70 12.48 19.39
C ASN A 137 -1.65 13.72 18.47
N ARG A 138 -0.48 14.36 18.33
CA ARG A 138 -0.29 15.70 17.74
C ARG A 138 -0.80 15.76 16.31
N ASN A 139 -1.62 16.77 16.00
CA ASN A 139 -2.04 17.03 14.63
C ASN A 139 -0.96 17.81 13.87
N VAL A 140 0.12 17.12 13.48
CA VAL A 140 1.25 17.67 12.70
C VAL A 140 1.68 16.70 11.60
N ASN A 141 2.02 17.23 10.43
CA ASN A 141 2.50 16.49 9.28
C ASN A 141 3.90 16.97 8.86
N LEU A 142 4.92 16.22 9.30
CA LEU A 142 6.34 16.46 8.99
C LEU A 142 6.68 16.51 7.50
N MET A 143 5.76 16.17 6.59
CA MET A 143 5.94 16.20 5.14
C MET A 143 5.15 17.32 4.44
N LYS A 144 4.20 17.97 5.11
CA LYS A 144 3.29 18.96 4.50
C LYS A 144 3.20 20.31 5.21
N ASP A 145 3.45 20.38 6.52
CA ASP A 145 3.26 21.65 7.24
C ASP A 145 4.40 22.62 6.94
N ASN A 146 4.08 23.91 6.80
CA ASN A 146 5.04 24.94 6.41
C ASN A 146 6.24 25.03 7.39
N ALA A 147 6.01 24.77 8.68
CA ALA A 147 7.05 24.75 9.72
C ALA A 147 8.19 23.74 9.47
N PHE A 148 7.97 22.73 8.63
CA PHE A 148 8.93 21.68 8.30
C PHE A 148 9.48 21.77 6.88
N MET A 149 9.06 22.75 6.06
CA MET A 149 9.47 22.84 4.64
C MET A 149 10.98 22.92 4.48
N THR A 150 11.66 23.75 5.28
CA THR A 150 13.12 23.88 5.22
C THR A 150 13.84 22.57 5.57
N SER A 151 13.39 21.83 6.61
CA SER A 151 13.90 20.48 6.90
C SER A 151 13.65 19.51 5.75
N ASN A 152 12.48 19.55 5.10
CA ASN A 152 12.18 18.71 3.95
C ASN A 152 13.03 19.05 2.71
N HIS A 153 13.38 20.32 2.48
CA HIS A 153 14.33 20.71 1.45
C HIS A 153 15.74 20.18 1.75
N VAL A 154 16.21 20.27 3.00
CA VAL A 154 17.50 19.70 3.42
C VAL A 154 17.51 18.17 3.25
N ILE A 155 16.49 17.45 3.72
CA ILE A 155 16.31 16.01 3.50
C ILE A 155 16.36 15.65 2.01
N THR A 156 15.67 16.43 1.17
CA THR A 156 15.65 16.23 -0.29
C THR A 156 17.05 16.50 -0.90
N GLY A 157 17.79 17.47 -0.37
CA GLY A 157 19.19 17.72 -0.71
C GLY A 157 20.09 16.53 -0.36
N MET A 158 20.04 16.05 0.88
CA MET A 158 20.79 14.85 1.33
C MET A 158 20.47 13.63 0.46
N MET A 159 19.21 13.39 0.12
CA MET A 159 18.81 12.29 -0.78
C MET A 159 19.35 12.46 -2.21
N LYS A 160 19.44 13.70 -2.73
CA LYS A 160 20.10 13.98 -4.03
C LYS A 160 21.61 13.75 -3.96
N THR A 161 22.26 14.10 -2.86
CA THR A 161 23.70 13.84 -2.64
C THR A 161 23.99 12.34 -2.53
N LEU A 162 23.20 11.59 -1.75
CA LEU A 162 23.32 10.12 -1.65
C LEU A 162 23.14 9.43 -3.01
N LYS A 163 22.19 9.89 -3.83
CA LYS A 163 22.03 9.44 -5.22
C LYS A 163 23.27 9.70 -6.07
N ARG A 164 23.79 10.93 -6.06
CA ARG A 164 25.01 11.32 -6.80
C ARG A 164 26.23 10.50 -6.37
N ALA A 165 26.33 10.15 -5.10
CA ALA A 165 27.39 9.31 -4.55
C ALA A 165 27.19 7.79 -4.76
N GLY A 166 26.17 7.36 -5.52
CA GLY A 166 25.86 5.93 -5.73
C GLY A 166 25.32 5.20 -4.50
N LYS A 167 25.13 5.88 -3.36
CA LYS A 167 24.68 5.30 -2.08
C LYS A 167 23.16 5.04 -2.00
N ASP A 168 22.44 5.26 -3.11
CA ASP A 168 21.00 4.96 -3.26
C ASP A 168 20.73 3.65 -4.03
N VAL A 169 21.71 2.74 -4.06
CA VAL A 169 21.52 1.38 -4.60
C VAL A 169 21.03 0.44 -3.49
N THR A 170 19.83 -0.09 -3.65
CA THR A 170 19.34 -1.20 -2.81
C THR A 170 20.15 -2.46 -3.14
N VAL A 171 21.08 -2.83 -2.27
CA VAL A 171 21.76 -4.13 -2.37
C VAL A 171 20.77 -5.22 -1.98
N HIS A 172 20.14 -5.82 -2.99
CA HIS A 172 19.31 -7.00 -2.80
C HIS A 172 20.19 -8.17 -2.31
N LYS A 173 19.65 -8.98 -1.39
CA LYS A 173 20.30 -10.26 -1.03
C LYS A 173 20.39 -11.12 -2.29
N LYS A 174 21.51 -11.82 -2.48
CA LYS A 174 21.63 -12.84 -3.53
C LYS A 174 20.52 -13.88 -3.33
N ALA A 175 19.97 -14.40 -4.42
CA ALA A 175 19.17 -15.62 -4.36
C ALA A 175 20.03 -16.77 -3.78
N VAL A 176 19.39 -17.69 -3.06
CA VAL A 176 20.04 -18.92 -2.61
C VAL A 176 20.31 -19.75 -3.86
N ALA A 177 21.56 -20.21 -4.06
CA ALA A 177 21.87 -21.07 -5.20
C ALA A 177 21.45 -22.52 -4.90
N GLU A 178 21.13 -23.30 -5.93
CA GLU A 178 20.79 -24.72 -5.77
C GLU A 178 21.93 -25.50 -5.07
N GLY A 179 23.19 -25.17 -5.41
CA GLY A 179 24.37 -25.70 -4.73
C GLY A 179 24.59 -25.21 -3.29
N ASP A 180 23.87 -24.18 -2.82
CA ASP A 180 23.82 -23.82 -1.40
C ASP A 180 22.83 -24.74 -0.67
N ILE A 181 21.65 -24.97 -1.26
CA ILE A 181 20.61 -25.88 -0.74
C ILE A 181 21.16 -27.30 -0.62
N GLN A 182 21.79 -27.81 -1.68
CA GLN A 182 22.44 -29.13 -1.67
C GLN A 182 23.50 -29.23 -0.58
N ARG A 183 24.31 -28.18 -0.36
CA ARG A 183 25.32 -28.18 0.73
C ARG A 183 24.70 -28.21 2.12
N LEU A 184 23.52 -27.63 2.36
CA LEU A 184 22.81 -27.72 3.64
C LEU A 184 22.29 -29.14 3.92
N TYR A 185 21.93 -29.89 2.87
CA TYR A 185 21.63 -31.32 2.96
C TYR A 185 22.91 -32.15 3.21
N THR A 186 23.97 -31.99 2.40
CA THR A 186 25.22 -32.75 2.54
C THR A 186 25.95 -32.48 3.87
N SER A 187 25.83 -31.29 4.45
CA SER A 187 26.46 -30.95 5.73
C SER A 187 25.69 -31.44 6.97
N GLY A 188 24.61 -32.20 6.80
CA GLY A 188 23.79 -32.72 7.91
C GLY A 188 22.97 -31.68 8.68
N VAL A 189 22.93 -30.43 8.21
CA VAL A 189 22.09 -29.37 8.83
C VAL A 189 20.61 -29.68 8.61
N PHE A 190 20.27 -30.27 7.46
CA PHE A 190 18.95 -30.81 7.14
C PHE A 190 18.96 -32.34 7.21
N ASN A 191 18.85 -32.88 8.43
CA ASN A 191 18.81 -34.32 8.71
C ASN A 191 17.60 -34.69 9.58
N THR A 192 17.08 -35.91 9.43
CA THR A 192 15.99 -36.49 10.22
C THR A 192 16.42 -36.96 11.61
N ASP A 193 17.71 -37.26 11.80
CA ASP A 193 18.22 -38.00 12.97
C ASP A 193 18.17 -37.20 14.30
N SER A 194 17.95 -35.89 14.23
CA SER A 194 17.76 -35.02 15.40
C SER A 194 16.56 -34.10 15.20
N LEU A 195 15.79 -33.90 16.26
CA LEU A 195 14.63 -33.00 16.26
C LEU A 195 15.01 -31.57 15.83
N ALA A 196 16.22 -31.11 16.18
CA ALA A 196 16.70 -29.78 15.79
C ALA A 196 17.05 -29.68 14.30
N THR A 197 17.68 -30.69 13.71
CA THR A 197 17.99 -30.71 12.26
C THR A 197 16.74 -30.91 11.42
N LEU A 198 15.76 -31.69 11.93
CA LEU A 198 14.45 -31.85 11.31
C LEU A 198 13.64 -30.55 11.35
N GLN A 199 13.65 -29.84 12.49
CA GLN A 199 13.02 -28.52 12.62
C GLN A 199 13.65 -27.51 11.65
N ASN A 200 14.99 -27.47 11.56
CA ASN A 200 15.71 -26.59 10.63
C ASN A 200 15.34 -26.88 9.16
N LYS A 201 15.27 -28.16 8.78
CA LYS A 201 14.83 -28.59 7.44
C LYS A 201 13.42 -28.11 7.16
N VAL A 202 12.44 -28.53 7.98
CA VAL A 202 11.02 -28.20 7.76
C VAL A 202 10.79 -26.69 7.75
N PHE A 203 11.45 -25.94 8.63
CA PHE A 203 11.38 -24.48 8.61
C PHE A 203 11.94 -23.89 7.31
N CYS A 204 13.09 -24.36 6.81
CA CYS A 204 13.67 -23.87 5.57
C CYS A 204 12.80 -24.23 4.35
N ASP A 205 12.38 -25.49 4.24
CA ASP A 205 11.49 -25.97 3.17
C ASP A 205 10.18 -25.14 3.13
N LEU A 206 9.58 -24.84 4.29
CA LEU A 206 8.39 -23.99 4.37
C LEU A 206 8.66 -22.54 3.96
N MET A 207 9.79 -21.95 4.37
CA MET A 207 10.13 -20.56 4.03
C MET A 207 10.52 -20.39 2.56
N LEU A 208 11.17 -21.39 1.95
CA LEU A 208 11.52 -21.39 0.52
C LEU A 208 10.29 -21.59 -0.37
N ASN A 209 9.47 -22.62 -0.10
CA ASN A 209 8.35 -22.96 -0.98
C ASN A 209 7.15 -22.01 -0.85
N PHE A 210 6.85 -21.49 0.35
CA PHE A 210 5.72 -20.57 0.56
C PHE A 210 6.11 -19.09 0.60
N GLY A 211 7.41 -18.75 0.58
CA GLY A 211 7.91 -17.37 0.49
C GLY A 211 7.42 -16.40 1.56
N ARG A 212 6.87 -16.90 2.69
CA ARG A 212 6.15 -16.07 3.67
C ARG A 212 7.07 -15.04 4.32
N ARG A 213 6.56 -13.82 4.50
CA ARG A 213 7.37 -12.65 4.87
C ARG A 213 7.82 -12.67 6.33
N GLY A 214 8.92 -13.38 6.62
CA GLY A 214 9.85 -13.22 7.75
C GLY A 214 9.35 -13.45 9.19
N GLN A 215 8.09 -13.12 9.48
CA GLN A 215 7.41 -13.25 10.77
C GLN A 215 5.92 -13.63 10.60
N GLU A 216 5.30 -13.39 9.44
CA GLU A 216 3.84 -13.53 9.25
C GLU A 216 3.27 -14.90 9.67
N GLY A 217 3.98 -16.01 9.39
CA GLY A 217 3.57 -17.35 9.82
C GLY A 217 3.92 -17.67 11.28
N LEU A 218 4.97 -17.05 11.83
CA LEU A 218 5.41 -17.25 13.21
C LEU A 218 4.54 -16.45 14.19
N ALA A 219 4.09 -15.26 13.80
CA ALA A 219 3.18 -14.42 14.60
C ALA A 219 1.78 -15.04 14.76
N SER A 220 1.35 -15.90 13.83
CA SER A 220 0.12 -16.70 13.94
C SER A 220 0.28 -18.00 14.74
N LEU A 221 1.51 -18.41 15.08
CA LEU A 221 1.78 -19.59 15.89
C LEU A 221 1.81 -19.21 17.39
N THR A 222 0.63 -19.05 17.97
CA THR A 222 0.47 -19.09 19.43
C THR A 222 0.83 -20.48 19.97
N LYS A 223 1.27 -20.52 21.23
CA LYS A 223 1.53 -21.76 21.98
C LYS A 223 0.26 -22.57 22.21
#